data_AF-A0A9D9IMM3-F1
#
_entry.id   AF-A0A9D9IMM3-F1
#
_cell.length_a   1.000
_cell.length_b   1.000
_cell.length_c   1.000
_cell.angle_alpha   90.00
_cell.angle_beta   90.00
_cell.angle_gamma   90.00
#
_symmetry.space_group_name_H-M   'P 1'
#
loop_
_entity.id
_entity.type
_entity.pdbx_description
1 polymer ?
#
loop_
_entity_poly.entity_id
_entity_poly.type
_entity_poly.pdbx_seq_one_letter_code
_entity_poly.pdbx_strand_id
1 'polypeptide(L)'
;MKRFMSLCALSFALCAGMVSCEKTPDNSYEGTNYIYLSSDNTSMYGVEGESITVNVMLTTSLDEDAEINFEVKGGEGIVELEGNPVLIPAGETTASFDIKCVEGIDIAENTVLSVDLVSGPEKLAVRDPFQFTVMVVGSSSLTDEQKAIIEDYKSSTGIDLSKYIGLVDVTTLYTGTDPDTYEPLPVQTITGKTAIVLSEASVSGKPVLKMLSNPMGIQDEMYETLRTVTVDNTDFWYGEWASPSYAMLMEAISWTSESQEVFSMSLDNIVFNADKTIDFLGEIENQYGDPITAVPFDYTFSAYDRELEAIASGKLDPVNTPDWAGDCTASPYYHLNCDDITSDEYEGGNWIEPKAEISDEKLVFTFCMYRCALDSDYTRVIATYTPAE
;
A
#
# COMPACT_ATOMS: atom_id res chain seq x y z
N MET A 1 -48.69 -69.26 28.85
CA MET A 1 -48.39 -70.62 28.32
C MET A 1 -47.17 -70.48 27.44
N LYS A 2 -46.02 -71.08 27.83
CA LYS A 2 -45.35 -72.20 27.10
C LYS A 2 -45.33 -71.99 25.57
N ARG A 3 -44.25 -72.13 24.80
CA ARG A 3 -42.83 -72.53 24.95
C ARG A 3 -42.33 -72.62 23.50
N PHE A 4 -41.02 -72.40 23.27
CA PHE A 4 -40.17 -73.06 22.25
C PHE A 4 -40.48 -72.82 20.75
N MET A 5 -39.59 -72.95 19.76
CA MET A 5 -38.12 -73.01 19.56
C MET A 5 -37.95 -73.65 18.16
N SER A 6 -37.03 -73.14 17.32
CA SER A 6 -36.35 -73.86 16.21
C SER A 6 -37.19 -74.36 15.02
N LEU A 7 -36.72 -74.52 13.77
CA LEU A 7 -35.50 -74.23 13.01
C LEU A 7 -35.80 -74.68 11.56
N CYS A 8 -35.05 -74.14 10.58
CA CYS A 8 -34.78 -74.71 9.23
C CYS A 8 -35.91 -74.82 8.18
N ALA A 9 -35.80 -74.09 7.07
CA ALA A 9 -35.14 -74.61 5.85
C ALA A 9 -35.11 -73.54 4.74
N LEU A 10 -34.09 -73.67 3.91
CA LEU A 10 -33.54 -72.73 2.93
C LEU A 10 -34.38 -72.61 1.64
N SER A 11 -34.27 -71.44 1.00
CA SER A 11 -34.32 -71.19 -0.46
C SER A 11 -35.68 -70.97 -1.13
N PHE A 12 -35.98 -69.70 -1.47
CA PHE A 12 -36.20 -69.33 -2.87
C PHE A 12 -35.97 -67.82 -3.07
N ALA A 13 -35.31 -67.52 -4.18
CA ALA A 13 -34.83 -66.21 -4.59
C ALA A 13 -35.97 -65.19 -4.81
N LEU A 14 -35.71 -63.94 -4.45
CA LEU A 14 -36.24 -62.79 -5.18
C LEU A 14 -35.26 -61.61 -5.03
N CYS A 15 -34.28 -61.55 -5.91
CA CYS A 15 -33.57 -60.33 -6.27
C CYS A 15 -34.43 -59.58 -7.30
N ALA A 16 -35.00 -58.46 -6.89
CA ALA A 16 -35.41 -57.31 -7.70
C ALA A 16 -35.80 -56.24 -6.66
N GLY A 17 -35.05 -55.19 -6.42
CA GLY A 17 -34.58 -54.21 -7.38
C GLY A 17 -34.68 -52.87 -6.66
N MET A 18 -33.71 -52.59 -5.79
CA MET A 18 -33.40 -51.23 -5.39
C MET A 18 -32.04 -50.93 -6.01
N VAL A 19 -32.07 -50.51 -7.28
CA VAL A 19 -31.01 -49.66 -7.80
C VAL A 19 -31.19 -48.34 -7.06
N SER A 20 -30.58 -48.25 -5.88
CA SER A 20 -30.18 -46.95 -5.37
C SER A 20 -29.28 -46.37 -6.44
N CYS A 21 -29.67 -45.26 -7.04
CA CYS A 21 -28.74 -44.43 -7.79
C CYS A 21 -27.64 -44.00 -6.80
N GLU A 22 -26.58 -44.78 -6.67
CA GLU A 22 -25.27 -44.22 -6.38
C GLU A 22 -24.90 -43.38 -7.60
N LYS A 23 -25.35 -42.12 -7.60
CA LYS A 23 -24.56 -41.08 -8.22
C LYS A 23 -23.37 -40.91 -7.29
N THR A 24 -22.27 -41.60 -7.57
CA THR A 24 -20.96 -41.07 -7.20
C THR A 24 -20.97 -39.62 -7.69
N PRO A 25 -20.78 -38.61 -6.82
CA PRO A 25 -20.59 -37.26 -7.28
C PRO A 25 -19.33 -37.32 -8.16
N ASP A 26 -19.50 -37.06 -9.45
CA ASP A 26 -18.36 -36.79 -10.31
C ASP A 26 -17.82 -35.43 -9.86
N ASN A 27 -16.88 -35.46 -8.92
CA ASN A 27 -16.23 -34.29 -8.33
C ASN A 27 -15.12 -33.75 -9.24
N SER A 28 -15.06 -34.17 -10.50
CA SER A 28 -14.09 -33.66 -11.46
C SER A 28 -14.51 -32.24 -11.87
N TYR A 29 -13.98 -31.25 -11.14
CA TYR A 29 -14.08 -29.85 -11.53
C TYR A 29 -13.48 -29.68 -12.94
N GLU A 30 -14.32 -29.37 -13.93
CA GLU A 30 -13.89 -29.22 -15.33
C GLU A 30 -13.35 -27.82 -15.66
N GLY A 31 -13.51 -26.86 -14.74
CA GLY A 31 -13.05 -25.48 -14.91
C GLY A 31 -11.54 -25.28 -14.70
N THR A 32 -11.08 -24.05 -14.91
CA THR A 32 -9.73 -23.61 -14.53
C THR A 32 -9.65 -23.46 -13.01
N ASN A 33 -8.79 -24.20 -12.34
CA ASN A 33 -8.62 -24.06 -10.91
C ASN A 33 -7.71 -22.84 -10.67
N TYR A 34 -8.32 -21.72 -10.28
CA TYR A 34 -7.57 -20.48 -10.13
C TYR A 34 -6.76 -20.47 -8.83
N ILE A 35 -5.56 -19.89 -8.94
CA ILE A 35 -4.71 -19.52 -7.83
C ILE A 35 -4.97 -18.04 -7.51
N TYR A 36 -5.32 -17.77 -6.26
CA TYR A 36 -5.38 -16.44 -5.68
C TYR A 36 -4.14 -16.23 -4.82
N LEU A 37 -3.47 -15.11 -5.02
CA LEU A 37 -2.31 -14.70 -4.26
C LEU A 37 -2.68 -13.46 -3.44
N SER A 38 -2.37 -13.45 -2.15
CA SER A 38 -2.64 -12.33 -1.27
C SER A 38 -1.59 -12.20 -0.17
N SER A 39 -1.51 -11.02 0.44
CA SER A 39 -0.68 -10.78 1.62
C SER A 39 -1.35 -9.73 2.51
N ASP A 40 -0.95 -9.69 3.77
CA ASP A 40 -1.36 -8.62 4.70
C ASP A 40 -0.67 -7.29 4.37
N ASN A 41 0.54 -7.35 3.77
CA ASN A 41 1.32 -6.18 3.36
C ASN A 41 1.72 -6.29 1.88
N THR A 42 1.66 -5.19 1.15
CA THR A 42 2.10 -5.11 -0.27
C THR A 42 3.36 -4.26 -0.43
N SER A 43 4.05 -3.95 0.66
CA SER A 43 5.33 -3.24 0.64
C SER A 43 6.31 -3.76 1.69
N MET A 44 7.60 -3.61 1.41
CA MET A 44 8.70 -3.93 2.32
C MET A 44 9.88 -3.01 2.07
N TYR A 45 10.75 -2.76 3.05
CA TYR A 45 11.97 -1.99 2.83
C TYR A 45 13.03 -2.85 2.14
N GLY A 46 13.78 -2.24 1.22
CA GLY A 46 14.93 -2.85 0.54
C GLY A 46 16.14 -3.05 1.45
N VAL A 47 15.98 -3.81 2.53
CA VAL A 47 17.01 -4.13 3.52
C VAL A 47 16.93 -5.61 3.91
N GLU A 48 18.05 -6.15 4.37
CA GLU A 48 18.12 -7.54 4.81
C GLU A 48 17.14 -7.81 5.96
N GLY A 49 16.46 -8.96 5.90
CA GLY A 49 15.58 -9.45 6.97
C GLY A 49 14.12 -9.02 6.85
N GLU A 50 13.81 -8.05 6.00
CA GLU A 50 12.43 -7.73 5.63
C GLU A 50 11.86 -8.83 4.72
N SER A 51 10.56 -9.11 4.87
CA SER A 51 9.89 -10.13 4.07
C SER A 51 8.40 -9.87 3.92
N ILE A 52 7.83 -10.34 2.80
CA ILE A 52 6.38 -10.42 2.58
C ILE A 52 5.98 -11.89 2.51
N THR A 53 5.04 -12.30 3.36
CA THR A 53 4.43 -13.63 3.26
C THR A 53 3.28 -13.60 2.26
N VAL A 54 3.37 -14.41 1.21
CA VAL A 54 2.33 -14.54 0.19
C VAL A 54 1.52 -15.80 0.46
N ASN A 55 0.22 -15.61 0.68
CA ASN A 55 -0.76 -16.66 0.81
C ASN A 55 -1.21 -17.13 -0.57
N VAL A 56 -1.19 -18.44 -0.77
CA VAL A 56 -1.64 -19.12 -2.00
C VAL A 56 -2.94 -19.83 -1.69
N MET A 57 -4.01 -19.52 -2.43
CA MET A 57 -5.31 -20.18 -2.30
C MET A 57 -5.78 -20.73 -3.64
N LEU A 58 -6.15 -22.00 -3.68
CA LEU A 58 -6.79 -22.64 -4.81
C LEU A 58 -8.32 -22.49 -4.74
N THR A 59 -8.96 -22.42 -5.91
CA THR A 59 -10.43 -22.44 -6.00
C THR A 59 -11.01 -23.77 -5.51
N THR A 60 -10.31 -24.87 -5.76
CA THR A 60 -10.68 -26.22 -5.30
C THR A 60 -9.44 -27.02 -4.93
N SER A 61 -9.59 -27.96 -4.00
CA SER A 61 -8.53 -28.90 -3.62
C SER A 61 -8.19 -29.83 -4.79
N LEU A 62 -6.95 -30.31 -4.79
CA LEU A 62 -6.48 -31.31 -5.74
C LEU A 62 -6.52 -32.71 -5.11
N ASP A 63 -6.70 -33.74 -5.94
CA ASP A 63 -6.76 -35.14 -5.49
C ASP A 63 -5.38 -35.73 -5.16
N GLU A 64 -4.31 -35.06 -5.62
CA GLU A 64 -2.92 -35.41 -5.39
C GLU A 64 -2.17 -34.19 -4.84
N ASP A 65 -1.05 -34.44 -4.16
CA ASP A 65 -0.14 -33.39 -3.71
C ASP A 65 0.35 -32.58 -4.92
N ALA A 66 0.38 -31.25 -4.78
CA ALA A 66 0.76 -30.33 -5.84
C ALA A 66 1.98 -29.51 -5.46
N GLU A 67 2.97 -29.52 -6.35
CA GLU A 67 4.12 -28.64 -6.31
C GLU A 67 3.88 -27.48 -7.30
N ILE A 68 3.80 -26.25 -6.79
CA ILE A 68 3.54 -25.04 -7.58
C ILE A 68 4.77 -24.13 -7.46
N ASN A 69 5.34 -23.75 -8.59
CA ASN A 69 6.53 -22.93 -8.66
C ASN A 69 6.17 -21.53 -9.15
N PHE A 70 6.62 -20.53 -8.41
CA PHE A 70 6.47 -19.12 -8.72
C PHE A 70 7.83 -18.48 -9.04
N GLU A 71 7.78 -17.31 -9.67
CA GLU A 71 8.92 -16.39 -9.83
C GLU A 71 8.48 -14.96 -9.56
N VAL A 72 9.44 -14.08 -9.29
CA VAL A 72 9.19 -12.64 -9.20
C VAL A 72 9.73 -11.97 -10.45
N LYS A 73 8.85 -11.44 -11.29
CA LYS A 73 9.24 -10.69 -12.49
C LYS A 73 9.92 -9.39 -12.11
N GLY A 74 11.11 -9.16 -12.67
CA GLY A 74 11.92 -7.98 -12.39
C GLY A 74 12.61 -8.02 -11.02
N GLY A 75 12.46 -9.12 -10.27
CA GLY A 75 13.02 -9.30 -8.94
C GLY A 75 14.46 -9.81 -8.92
N GLU A 76 15.07 -10.04 -10.09
CA GLU A 76 16.41 -10.63 -10.18
C GLU A 76 17.47 -9.76 -9.47
N GLY A 77 18.07 -10.31 -8.41
CA GLY A 77 19.05 -9.60 -7.59
C GLY A 77 18.45 -8.63 -6.58
N ILE A 78 17.11 -8.52 -6.52
CA ILE A 78 16.38 -7.72 -5.54
C ILE A 78 15.77 -8.62 -4.47
N VAL A 79 15.07 -9.67 -4.89
CA VAL A 79 14.36 -10.57 -3.98
C VAL A 79 14.64 -12.04 -4.28
N GLU A 80 14.44 -12.87 -3.28
CA GLU A 80 14.42 -14.32 -3.36
C GLU A 80 13.16 -14.90 -2.74
N LEU A 81 12.75 -16.08 -3.20
CA LEU A 81 11.59 -16.79 -2.68
C LEU A 81 12.03 -17.89 -1.71
N GLU A 82 11.54 -17.85 -0.47
CA GLU A 82 11.71 -18.92 0.52
C GLU A 82 10.42 -19.76 0.60
N GLY A 83 10.56 -21.09 0.60
CA GLY A 83 9.39 -21.99 0.56
C GLY A 83 8.78 -22.16 -0.84
N ASN A 84 9.51 -21.77 -1.89
CA ASN A 84 9.16 -22.00 -3.28
C ASN A 84 10.13 -23.04 -3.92
N PRO A 85 9.65 -24.11 -4.57
CA PRO A 85 8.26 -24.37 -4.91
C PRO A 85 7.38 -24.71 -3.71
N VAL A 86 6.12 -24.29 -3.78
CA VAL A 86 5.10 -24.44 -2.74
C VAL A 86 4.44 -25.80 -2.85
N LEU A 87 4.34 -26.52 -1.73
CA LEU A 87 3.64 -27.81 -1.65
C LEU A 87 2.23 -27.61 -1.08
N ILE A 88 1.21 -27.99 -1.84
CA ILE A 88 -0.18 -28.09 -1.37
C ILE A 88 -0.57 -29.58 -1.31
N PRO A 89 -0.75 -30.16 -0.11
CA PRO A 89 -1.15 -31.56 0.02
C PRO A 89 -2.52 -31.86 -0.61
N ALA A 90 -2.73 -33.12 -1.02
CA ALA A 90 -4.01 -33.60 -1.50
C ALA A 90 -5.14 -33.29 -0.51
N GLY A 91 -6.25 -32.75 -1.01
CA GLY A 91 -7.40 -32.35 -0.21
C GLY A 91 -7.29 -30.98 0.47
N GLU A 92 -6.13 -30.33 0.43
CA GLU A 92 -5.94 -28.95 0.92
C GLU A 92 -6.10 -27.93 -0.21
N THR A 93 -6.29 -26.66 0.17
CA THR A 93 -6.47 -25.53 -0.78
C THR A 93 -5.53 -24.37 -0.55
N THR A 94 -4.76 -24.38 0.54
CA THR A 94 -3.97 -23.23 0.96
C THR A 94 -2.53 -23.60 1.25
N ALA A 95 -1.61 -22.70 0.93
CA ALA A 95 -0.22 -22.72 1.36
C ALA A 95 0.34 -21.30 1.38
N SER A 96 1.62 -21.14 1.69
CA SER A 96 2.30 -19.85 1.64
C SER A 96 3.77 -20.01 1.29
N PHE A 97 4.38 -18.92 0.85
CA PHE A 97 5.82 -18.76 0.69
C PHE A 97 6.19 -17.32 1.06
N ASP A 98 7.47 -17.08 1.31
CA ASP A 98 7.96 -15.76 1.66
C ASP A 98 8.77 -15.17 0.50
N ILE A 99 8.62 -13.86 0.30
CA ILE A 99 9.49 -13.04 -0.54
C ILE A 99 10.44 -12.29 0.38
N LYS A 100 11.75 -12.42 0.18
CA LYS A 100 12.79 -11.76 0.99
C LYS A 100 13.68 -10.88 0.15
N CYS A 101 14.15 -9.78 0.71
CA CYS A 101 15.21 -9.00 0.07
C CYS A 101 16.52 -9.77 0.08
N VAL A 102 17.23 -9.71 -1.04
CA VAL A 102 18.61 -10.21 -1.15
C VAL A 102 19.52 -9.37 -0.25
N GLU A 103 20.46 -10.03 0.43
CA GLU A 103 21.46 -9.35 1.27
C GLU A 103 22.26 -8.31 0.46
N GLY A 104 22.39 -7.10 0.99
CA GLY A 104 23.17 -6.03 0.37
C GLY A 104 22.57 -5.45 -0.92
N ILE A 105 21.26 -5.62 -1.12
CA ILE A 105 20.52 -4.96 -2.19
C ILE A 105 20.73 -3.43 -2.18
N ASP A 106 20.89 -2.85 -3.36
CA ASP A 106 20.94 -1.39 -3.58
C ASP A 106 19.95 -1.05 -4.70
N ILE A 107 18.76 -0.59 -4.34
CA ILE A 107 17.76 -0.08 -5.28
C ILE A 107 17.79 1.44 -5.28
N ALA A 108 17.73 2.03 -6.48
CA ALA A 108 17.79 3.48 -6.65
C ALA A 108 16.46 4.18 -6.34
N GLU A 109 15.34 3.45 -6.48
CA GLU A 109 13.98 3.96 -6.33
C GLU A 109 13.03 2.83 -5.89
N ASN A 110 11.84 3.21 -5.41
CA ASN A 110 10.78 2.25 -5.08
C ASN A 110 10.51 1.37 -6.32
N THR A 111 10.66 0.06 -6.16
CA THR A 111 10.57 -0.88 -7.29
C THR A 111 9.32 -1.74 -7.14
N VAL A 112 8.47 -1.72 -8.16
CA VAL A 112 7.26 -2.54 -8.25
C VAL A 112 7.60 -3.88 -8.90
N LEU A 113 7.26 -4.97 -8.20
CA LEU A 113 7.52 -6.33 -8.64
C LEU A 113 6.23 -7.14 -8.66
N SER A 114 6.18 -8.19 -9.48
CA SER A 114 5.01 -9.06 -9.59
C SER A 114 5.37 -10.54 -9.48
N VAL A 115 4.54 -11.30 -8.77
CA VAL A 115 4.64 -12.75 -8.69
C VAL A 115 3.92 -13.38 -9.88
N ASP A 116 4.62 -14.23 -10.62
CA ASP A 116 4.10 -15.01 -11.74
C ASP A 116 4.22 -16.52 -11.50
N LEU A 117 3.29 -17.27 -12.08
CA LEU A 117 3.32 -18.73 -12.08
C LEU A 117 4.31 -19.24 -13.15
N VAL A 118 5.30 -20.03 -12.71
CA VAL A 118 6.25 -20.71 -13.59
C VAL A 118 5.73 -22.07 -14.00
N SER A 119 5.29 -22.88 -13.04
CA SER A 119 4.81 -24.24 -13.29
C SER A 119 3.91 -24.76 -12.18
N GLY A 120 3.04 -25.70 -12.54
CA GLY A 120 2.20 -26.45 -11.60
C GLY A 120 1.39 -27.52 -12.34
N PRO A 121 0.52 -28.25 -11.64
CA PRO A 121 -0.46 -29.16 -12.25
C PRO A 121 -1.26 -28.54 -13.41
N GLU A 122 -1.72 -29.39 -14.34
CA GLU A 122 -2.53 -28.94 -15.48
C GLU A 122 -3.81 -28.22 -15.00
N LYS A 123 -4.24 -27.20 -15.78
CA LYS A 123 -5.44 -26.37 -15.52
C LYS A 123 -5.35 -25.41 -14.32
N LEU A 124 -4.17 -25.24 -13.72
CA LEU A 124 -3.93 -24.11 -12.82
C LEU A 124 -3.68 -22.82 -13.61
N ALA A 125 -4.23 -21.71 -13.13
CA ALA A 125 -3.92 -20.37 -13.63
C ALA A 125 -3.97 -19.37 -12.48
N VAL A 126 -3.05 -18.41 -12.46
CA VAL A 126 -3.16 -17.26 -11.55
C VAL A 126 -4.34 -16.40 -12.00
N ARG A 127 -5.20 -16.03 -11.05
CA ARG A 127 -6.36 -15.19 -11.33
C ARG A 127 -5.92 -13.76 -11.69
N ASP A 128 -5.19 -13.15 -10.76
CA ASP A 128 -4.63 -11.81 -10.84
C ASP A 128 -3.20 -11.83 -10.31
N PRO A 129 -2.25 -11.12 -10.94
CA PRO A 129 -0.87 -11.06 -10.47
C PRO A 129 -0.82 -10.39 -9.10
N PHE A 130 -0.05 -10.96 -8.17
CA PHE A 130 0.26 -10.29 -6.91
C PHE A 130 1.41 -9.31 -7.14
N GLN A 131 1.15 -8.02 -6.95
CA GLN A 131 2.15 -6.96 -7.04
C GLN A 131 2.52 -6.46 -5.65
N PHE A 132 3.79 -6.11 -5.47
CA PHE A 132 4.29 -5.54 -4.23
C PHE A 132 5.44 -4.56 -4.53
N THR A 133 5.75 -3.73 -3.53
CA THR A 133 6.79 -2.69 -3.63
C THR A 133 7.96 -3.00 -2.73
N VAL A 134 9.17 -2.98 -3.28
CA VAL A 134 10.40 -2.88 -2.50
C VAL A 134 10.76 -1.40 -2.39
N MET A 135 10.61 -0.84 -1.19
CA MET A 135 10.84 0.57 -0.91
C MET A 135 12.33 0.88 -0.79
N VAL A 136 12.77 1.95 -1.43
CA VAL A 136 14.15 2.41 -1.32
C VAL A 136 14.45 2.92 0.08
N VAL A 137 15.61 2.52 0.62
CA VAL A 137 16.14 3.04 1.89
C VAL A 137 17.25 4.06 1.68
N GLY A 138 17.87 4.05 0.49
CA GLY A 138 19.04 4.86 0.17
C GLY A 138 20.30 4.35 0.89
N SER A 139 21.46 4.85 0.46
CA SER A 139 22.72 4.53 1.14
C SER A 139 22.76 5.19 2.52
N SER A 140 22.89 4.39 3.57
CA SER A 140 23.21 4.88 4.92
C SER A 140 24.65 5.42 5.04
N SER A 141 25.51 5.09 4.06
CA SER A 141 26.89 5.57 4.03
C SER A 141 26.98 6.96 3.43
N LEU A 142 27.32 7.94 4.27
CA LEU A 142 27.55 9.33 3.89
C LEU A 142 28.89 9.52 3.17
N THR A 143 28.90 10.31 2.10
CA THR A 143 30.14 10.78 1.46
C THR A 143 30.88 11.76 2.35
N ASP A 144 32.16 12.03 2.05
CA ASP A 144 32.95 12.98 2.84
C ASP A 144 32.39 14.41 2.78
N GLU A 145 31.78 14.79 1.65
CA GLU A 145 31.08 16.07 1.49
C GLU A 145 29.82 16.13 2.36
N GLN A 146 29.01 15.07 2.36
CA GLN A 146 27.81 14.99 3.20
C GLN A 146 28.16 14.98 4.70
N LYS A 147 29.24 14.30 5.10
CA LYS A 147 29.77 14.34 6.48
C LYS A 147 30.19 15.75 6.88
N ALA A 148 30.84 16.50 5.98
CA ALA A 148 31.23 17.88 6.25
C ALA A 148 30.01 18.79 6.49
N ILE A 149 28.94 18.64 5.68
CA ILE A 149 27.69 19.38 5.85
C ILE A 149 27.06 19.12 7.23
N ILE A 150 26.99 17.85 7.64
CA ILE A 150 26.42 17.46 8.94
C ILE A 150 27.28 17.98 10.10
N GLU A 151 28.61 17.87 10.01
CA GLU A 151 29.53 18.36 11.04
C GLU A 151 29.47 19.89 11.18
N ASP A 152 29.35 20.61 10.07
CA ASP A 152 29.17 22.07 10.08
C ASP A 152 27.87 22.46 10.80
N TYR A 153 26.77 21.78 10.49
CA TYR A 153 25.48 22.01 11.16
C TYR A 153 25.57 21.69 12.65
N LYS A 154 26.12 20.53 13.01
CA LYS A 154 26.34 20.11 14.40
C LYS A 154 27.20 21.11 15.18
N SER A 155 28.26 21.62 14.57
CA SER A 155 29.13 22.64 15.18
C SER A 155 28.38 23.95 15.47
N SER A 156 27.42 24.31 14.63
CA SER A 156 26.65 25.56 14.77
C SER A 156 25.45 25.45 15.72
N THR A 157 24.75 24.31 15.72
CA THR A 157 23.48 24.13 16.45
C THR A 157 23.59 23.23 17.68
N GLY A 158 24.64 22.39 17.74
CA GLY A 158 24.81 21.31 18.71
C GLY A 158 24.02 20.03 18.37
N ILE A 159 23.33 19.97 17.23
CA ILE A 159 22.45 18.86 16.85
C ILE A 159 23.14 17.97 15.82
N ASP A 160 23.19 16.67 16.10
CA ASP A 160 23.78 15.69 15.19
C ASP A 160 22.73 15.09 14.24
N LEU A 161 22.67 15.61 13.01
CA LEU A 161 21.70 15.14 12.00
C LEU A 161 21.96 13.71 11.52
N SER A 162 23.18 13.16 11.70
CA SER A 162 23.45 11.79 11.24
C SER A 162 22.57 10.75 11.94
N LYS A 163 22.02 11.08 13.12
CA LYS A 163 21.11 10.21 13.88
C LYS A 163 19.73 10.06 13.24
N TYR A 164 19.38 10.94 12.31
CA TYR A 164 18.12 10.95 11.58
C TYR A 164 18.28 10.56 10.11
N ILE A 165 19.41 9.95 9.73
CA ILE A 165 19.69 9.47 8.37
C ILE A 165 19.73 7.93 8.38
N GLY A 166 19.22 7.32 7.32
CA GLY A 166 19.01 5.89 7.18
C GLY A 166 17.54 5.52 7.43
N LEU A 167 17.31 4.31 7.92
CA LEU A 167 15.97 3.83 8.26
C LEU A 167 15.64 4.20 9.70
N VAL A 168 14.77 5.18 9.89
CA VAL A 168 14.49 5.81 11.20
C VAL A 168 13.08 5.46 11.67
N ASP A 169 12.94 5.07 12.94
CA ASP A 169 11.63 4.78 13.53
C ASP A 169 10.80 6.05 13.67
N VAL A 170 9.51 5.96 13.33
CA VAL A 170 8.54 7.04 13.43
C VAL A 170 7.29 6.58 14.16
N THR A 171 6.78 7.42 15.05
CA THR A 171 5.46 7.28 15.66
C THR A 171 4.64 8.51 15.35
N THR A 172 3.46 8.31 14.78
CA THR A 172 2.60 9.38 14.31
C THR A 172 1.26 9.35 15.03
N LEU A 173 0.89 10.48 15.61
CA LEU A 173 -0.46 10.71 16.10
C LEU A 173 -1.29 11.30 14.97
N TYR A 174 -2.36 10.60 14.64
CA TYR A 174 -3.25 10.93 13.53
C TYR A 174 -4.66 11.18 14.08
N THR A 175 -5.27 12.32 13.74
CA THR A 175 -6.61 12.70 14.23
C THR A 175 -7.42 13.21 13.05
N GLY A 176 -8.34 12.39 12.55
CA GLY A 176 -9.28 12.79 11.51
C GLY A 176 -10.49 13.54 12.08
N THR A 177 -11.41 13.88 11.18
CA THR A 177 -12.68 14.54 11.49
C THR A 177 -13.85 13.60 11.20
N ASP A 178 -14.87 13.62 12.05
CA ASP A 178 -16.13 12.93 11.79
C ASP A 178 -16.93 13.71 10.73
N PRO A 179 -17.26 13.11 9.58
CA PRO A 179 -17.85 13.84 8.46
C PRO A 179 -19.27 14.33 8.74
N ASP A 180 -20.00 13.66 9.64
CA ASP A 180 -21.40 13.99 9.97
C ASP A 180 -21.51 15.05 11.07
N THR A 181 -20.61 15.00 12.05
CA THR A 181 -20.65 15.84 13.25
C THR A 181 -19.61 16.96 13.25
N TYR A 182 -18.63 16.91 12.35
CA TYR A 182 -17.54 17.89 12.24
C TYR A 182 -16.60 17.89 13.46
N GLU A 183 -16.73 16.91 14.34
CA GLU A 183 -15.95 16.82 15.57
C GLU A 183 -14.65 15.99 15.35
N PRO A 184 -13.57 16.28 16.07
CA PRO A 184 -12.36 15.46 16.06
C PRO A 184 -12.64 13.99 16.46
N LEU A 185 -12.15 13.07 15.63
CA LEU A 185 -12.18 11.64 15.94
C LEU A 185 -11.16 11.29 17.04
N PRO A 186 -11.28 10.11 17.69
CA PRO A 186 -10.26 9.63 18.60
C PRO A 186 -8.87 9.55 17.94
N VAL A 187 -7.83 9.98 18.66
CA VAL A 187 -6.44 9.94 18.19
C VAL A 187 -6.03 8.50 17.92
N GLN A 188 -5.49 8.27 16.71
CA GLN A 188 -4.86 7.03 16.31
C GLN A 188 -3.34 7.14 16.44
N THR A 189 -2.66 6.04 16.78
CA THR A 189 -1.20 5.97 16.85
C THR A 189 -0.72 5.01 15.78
N ILE A 190 0.06 5.53 14.84
CA ILE A 190 0.67 4.78 13.74
C ILE A 190 2.16 4.66 14.04
N THR A 191 2.72 3.46 13.89
CA THR A 191 4.16 3.22 14.09
C THR A 191 4.75 2.65 12.81
N GLY A 192 5.92 3.12 12.43
CA GLY A 192 6.60 2.64 11.23
C GLY A 192 8.05 3.08 11.18
N LYS A 193 8.61 3.01 9.99
CA LYS A 193 9.95 3.51 9.67
C LYS A 193 9.86 4.48 8.49
N THR A 194 10.83 5.35 8.34
CA THR A 194 11.00 6.20 7.15
C THR A 194 12.46 6.11 6.72
N ALA A 195 12.69 5.97 5.42
CA ALA A 195 14.03 6.10 4.86
C ALA A 195 14.37 7.58 4.67
N ILE A 196 15.39 8.07 5.36
CA ILE A 196 15.79 9.48 5.33
C ILE A 196 17.22 9.59 4.82
N VAL A 197 17.45 10.46 3.85
CA VAL A 197 18.77 10.76 3.29
C VAL A 197 19.03 12.26 3.28
N LEU A 198 20.30 12.62 3.06
CA LEU A 198 20.67 14.00 2.76
C LEU A 198 20.39 14.26 1.28
N SER A 199 19.53 15.24 0.99
CA SER A 199 19.14 15.64 -0.36
C SER A 199 20.32 16.24 -1.13
N GLU A 200 20.31 16.08 -2.45
CA GLU A 200 21.28 16.71 -3.37
C GLU A 200 21.27 18.25 -3.30
N ALA A 201 20.20 18.84 -2.75
CA ALA A 201 20.10 20.28 -2.50
C ALA A 201 20.93 20.75 -1.28
N SER A 202 21.52 19.82 -0.53
CA SER A 202 22.26 20.14 0.69
C SER A 202 23.57 20.86 0.41
N VAL A 203 23.83 21.91 1.18
CA VAL A 203 25.08 22.66 1.15
C VAL A 203 25.59 22.92 2.56
N SER A 204 26.88 23.26 2.70
CA SER A 204 27.47 23.61 4.01
C SER A 204 26.65 24.68 4.72
N GLY A 205 26.31 24.41 5.98
CA GLY A 205 25.48 25.28 6.83
C GLY A 205 23.98 25.28 6.53
N LYS A 206 23.52 24.56 5.49
CA LYS A 206 22.10 24.40 5.14
C LYS A 206 21.83 22.95 4.69
N PRO A 207 21.84 21.98 5.62
CA PRO A 207 21.43 20.62 5.31
C PRO A 207 19.96 20.57 4.88
N VAL A 208 19.68 19.72 3.90
CA VAL A 208 18.33 19.47 3.38
C VAL A 208 18.11 17.96 3.44
N LEU A 209 17.12 17.51 4.20
CA LEU A 209 16.75 16.09 4.24
C LEU A 209 15.69 15.77 3.20
N LYS A 210 15.73 14.51 2.75
CA LYS A 210 14.74 13.88 1.90
C LYS A 210 14.29 12.57 2.53
N MET A 211 12.99 12.37 2.64
CA MET A 211 12.35 11.10 2.98
C MET A 211 12.05 10.36 1.68
N LEU A 212 12.71 9.23 1.45
CA LEU A 212 12.58 8.45 0.22
C LEU A 212 11.35 7.54 0.21
N SER A 213 10.91 7.09 1.38
CA SER A 213 9.78 6.19 1.54
C SER A 213 9.10 6.39 2.89
N ASN A 214 7.78 6.18 2.90
CA ASN A 214 6.91 6.30 4.07
C ASN A 214 7.14 7.58 4.90
N PRO A 215 7.11 8.78 4.27
CA PRO A 215 7.31 10.03 4.98
C PRO A 215 6.22 10.20 6.05
N MET A 216 6.62 10.69 7.22
CA MET A 216 5.78 10.83 8.41
C MET A 216 5.12 9.53 8.91
N GLY A 217 5.48 8.36 8.38
CA GLY A 217 4.89 7.08 8.78
C GLY A 217 3.41 6.90 8.38
N ILE A 218 2.90 7.66 7.41
CA ILE A 218 1.47 7.72 7.06
C ILE A 218 1.15 7.20 5.66
N GLN A 219 2.07 6.49 4.99
CA GLN A 219 1.85 6.05 3.61
C GLN A 219 0.61 5.14 3.47
N ASP A 220 0.46 4.16 4.36
CA ASP A 220 -0.67 3.23 4.31
C ASP A 220 -2.00 3.95 4.62
N GLU A 221 -2.01 4.85 5.61
CA GLU A 221 -3.17 5.68 5.95
C GLU A 221 -3.60 6.59 4.77
N MET A 222 -2.62 7.13 4.03
CA MET A 222 -2.89 7.93 2.82
C MET A 222 -3.43 7.08 1.67
N TYR A 223 -2.93 5.85 1.52
CA TYR A 223 -3.46 4.92 0.53
C TYR A 223 -4.89 4.48 0.87
N GLU A 224 -5.16 4.13 2.12
CA GLU A 224 -6.51 3.81 2.60
C GLU A 224 -7.45 5.00 2.37
N THR A 225 -7.03 6.20 2.73
CA THR A 225 -7.78 7.44 2.45
C THR A 225 -8.09 7.56 0.96
N LEU A 226 -7.10 7.40 0.08
CA LEU A 226 -7.29 7.46 -1.37
C LEU A 226 -8.32 6.43 -1.85
N ARG A 227 -8.33 5.21 -1.30
CA ARG A 227 -9.34 4.20 -1.67
C ARG A 227 -10.74 4.59 -1.19
N THR A 228 -10.88 5.13 0.03
CA THR A 228 -12.17 5.55 0.61
C THR A 228 -12.83 6.72 -0.13
N VAL A 229 -12.04 7.64 -0.68
CA VAL A 229 -12.53 8.74 -1.54
C VAL A 229 -12.76 8.28 -2.99
N THR A 230 -12.32 7.07 -3.35
CA THR A 230 -12.40 6.52 -4.72
C THR A 230 -13.12 5.18 -4.82
N VAL A 231 -12.41 4.10 -5.16
CA VAL A 231 -12.99 2.79 -5.53
C VAL A 231 -13.66 2.03 -4.40
N ASP A 232 -13.54 2.48 -3.15
CA ASP A 232 -14.34 1.96 -2.03
C ASP A 232 -15.59 2.80 -1.75
N ASN A 233 -15.74 3.96 -2.40
CA ASN A 233 -16.87 4.84 -2.19
C ASN A 233 -18.11 4.33 -2.96
N THR A 234 -18.93 3.52 -2.30
CA THR A 234 -20.12 2.93 -2.92
C THR A 234 -21.20 3.95 -3.30
N ASP A 235 -21.19 5.15 -2.71
CA ASP A 235 -22.24 6.14 -2.89
C ASP A 235 -21.96 7.04 -4.10
N PHE A 236 -20.71 7.49 -4.28
CA PHE A 236 -20.34 8.44 -5.33
C PHE A 236 -19.70 7.77 -6.55
N TRP A 237 -18.98 6.66 -6.39
CA TRP A 237 -18.32 5.97 -7.51
C TRP A 237 -19.17 4.86 -8.14
N TYR A 238 -20.08 4.26 -7.35
CA TYR A 238 -20.95 3.16 -7.80
C TYR A 238 -22.45 3.43 -7.62
N GLY A 239 -22.82 4.49 -6.91
CA GLY A 239 -24.20 4.74 -6.51
C GLY A 239 -25.10 5.23 -7.64
N GLU A 240 -26.39 5.39 -7.35
CA GLU A 240 -27.41 5.86 -8.31
C GLU A 240 -27.06 7.23 -8.92
N TRP A 241 -26.30 8.05 -8.18
CA TRP A 241 -25.90 9.40 -8.56
C TRP A 241 -24.47 9.49 -9.12
N ALA A 242 -23.79 8.35 -9.28
CA ALA A 242 -22.44 8.31 -9.82
C ALA A 242 -22.42 8.85 -11.26
N SER A 243 -21.47 9.74 -11.55
CA SER A 243 -21.24 10.22 -12.92
C SER A 243 -20.89 9.03 -13.82
N PRO A 244 -21.42 8.96 -15.06
CA PRO A 244 -21.02 7.95 -16.03
C PRO A 244 -19.50 7.93 -16.30
N SER A 245 -18.82 9.04 -16.02
CA SER A 245 -17.36 9.17 -16.17
C SER A 245 -16.61 8.21 -15.25
N TYR A 246 -17.06 7.98 -14.01
CA TYR A 246 -16.37 7.07 -13.07
C TYR A 246 -16.36 5.64 -13.60
N ALA A 247 -17.50 5.15 -14.09
CA ALA A 247 -17.58 3.83 -14.71
C ALA A 247 -16.67 3.72 -15.95
N MET A 248 -16.58 4.79 -16.76
CA MET A 248 -15.70 4.84 -17.92
C MET A 248 -14.22 4.77 -17.53
N LEU A 249 -13.79 5.53 -16.52
CA LEU A 249 -12.43 5.47 -15.99
C LEU A 249 -12.14 4.07 -15.45
N MET A 250 -12.97 3.55 -14.54
CA MET A 250 -12.80 2.23 -13.93
C MET A 250 -12.69 1.12 -14.97
N GLU A 251 -13.55 1.10 -16.00
CA GLU A 251 -13.46 0.13 -17.10
C GLU A 251 -12.17 0.33 -17.92
N ALA A 252 -11.80 1.58 -18.20
CA ALA A 252 -10.62 1.87 -18.99
C ALA A 252 -9.31 1.48 -18.30
N ILE A 253 -9.21 1.57 -16.98
CA ILE A 253 -8.00 1.22 -16.24
C ILE A 253 -8.11 -0.07 -15.43
N SER A 254 -9.23 -0.79 -15.58
CA SER A 254 -9.56 -2.03 -14.84
C SER A 254 -9.41 -1.86 -13.33
N TRP A 255 -9.96 -0.77 -12.81
CA TRP A 255 -9.81 -0.36 -11.41
C TRP A 255 -11.15 -0.49 -10.67
N THR A 256 -11.11 -1.15 -9.52
CA THR A 256 -12.28 -1.55 -8.71
C THR A 256 -11.87 -1.63 -7.23
N SER A 257 -12.84 -1.81 -6.32
CA SER A 257 -12.57 -2.06 -4.90
C SER A 257 -11.65 -3.25 -4.66
N GLU A 258 -11.69 -4.27 -5.52
CA GLU A 258 -10.89 -5.49 -5.38
C GLU A 258 -9.47 -5.35 -5.97
N SER A 259 -9.16 -4.21 -6.60
CA SER A 259 -7.88 -4.00 -7.25
C SER A 259 -6.75 -3.92 -6.23
N GLN A 260 -5.67 -4.65 -6.53
CA GLN A 260 -4.42 -4.59 -5.78
C GLN A 260 -3.52 -3.56 -6.46
N GLU A 261 -3.34 -2.39 -5.83
CA GLU A 261 -2.51 -1.32 -6.37
C GLU A 261 -1.23 -1.13 -5.56
N VAL A 262 -0.23 -0.57 -6.22
CA VAL A 262 0.96 -0.02 -5.58
C VAL A 262 0.79 1.48 -5.38
N PHE A 263 1.03 1.91 -4.15
CA PHE A 263 1.06 3.30 -3.74
C PHE A 263 2.38 3.59 -3.01
N SER A 264 3.03 4.70 -3.33
CA SER A 264 4.23 5.14 -2.61
C SER A 264 4.29 6.65 -2.44
N MET A 265 4.97 7.09 -1.38
CA MET A 265 5.12 8.48 -1.00
C MET A 265 6.58 8.84 -0.75
N SER A 266 6.96 10.05 -1.14
CA SER A 266 8.24 10.67 -0.76
C SER A 266 8.07 12.13 -0.36
N LEU A 267 9.07 12.70 0.30
CA LEU A 267 9.10 14.12 0.69
C LEU A 267 10.53 14.64 0.62
N ASP A 268 10.77 15.69 -0.16
CA ASP A 268 12.08 16.34 -0.28
C ASP A 268 12.03 17.77 0.32
N ASN A 269 13.14 18.50 0.23
CA ASN A 269 13.24 19.91 0.61
C ASN A 269 12.94 20.20 2.09
N ILE A 270 13.28 19.28 3.00
CA ILE A 270 13.20 19.52 4.45
C ILE A 270 14.46 20.27 4.88
N VAL A 271 14.38 21.60 4.95
CA VAL A 271 15.53 22.48 5.16
C VAL A 271 15.77 22.69 6.65
N PHE A 272 17.00 22.46 7.11
CA PHE A 272 17.43 22.73 8.48
C PHE A 272 18.25 24.01 8.53
N ASN A 273 17.75 25.01 9.27
CA ASN A 273 18.37 26.32 9.37
C ASN A 273 19.29 26.44 10.59
N ALA A 274 20.24 27.37 10.52
CA ALA A 274 21.23 27.59 11.58
C ALA A 274 20.62 28.05 12.92
N ASP A 275 19.40 28.59 12.90
CA ASP A 275 18.64 28.98 14.10
C ASP A 275 17.77 27.84 14.66
N LYS A 276 17.93 26.61 14.12
CA LYS A 276 17.18 25.39 14.45
C LYS A 276 15.73 25.38 13.98
N THR A 277 15.30 26.36 13.19
CA THR A 277 14.02 26.25 12.47
C THR A 277 14.16 25.23 11.34
N ILE A 278 13.03 24.64 10.96
CA ILE A 278 12.95 23.63 9.91
C ILE A 278 11.85 24.07 8.95
N ASP A 279 12.20 24.26 7.68
CA ASP A 279 11.23 24.54 6.63
C ASP A 279 10.88 23.22 5.93
N PHE A 280 9.60 22.87 5.92
CA PHE A 280 9.10 21.61 5.34
C PHE A 280 7.79 21.78 4.55
N LEU A 281 7.28 23.01 4.49
CA LEU A 281 6.15 23.37 3.63
C LEU A 281 6.65 23.86 2.27
N GLY A 282 5.83 23.66 1.26
CA GLY A 282 6.07 24.12 -0.10
C GLY A 282 4.78 24.54 -0.79
N GLU A 283 4.94 25.15 -1.96
CA GLU A 283 3.83 25.44 -2.86
C GLU A 283 3.46 24.14 -3.60
N ILE A 284 2.18 23.76 -3.55
CA ILE A 284 1.60 22.68 -4.36
C ILE A 284 0.34 23.19 -5.06
N GLU A 285 -0.17 22.44 -6.04
CA GLU A 285 -1.46 22.72 -6.66
C GLU A 285 -2.57 21.96 -5.93
N ASN A 286 -3.70 22.62 -5.68
CA ASN A 286 -4.89 21.98 -5.16
C ASN A 286 -5.68 21.26 -6.28
N GLN A 287 -6.84 20.69 -5.96
CA GLN A 287 -7.71 19.97 -6.90
C GLN A 287 -8.27 20.83 -8.05
N TYR A 288 -8.19 22.16 -7.93
CA TYR A 288 -8.60 23.12 -8.97
C TYR A 288 -7.42 23.67 -9.78
N GLY A 289 -6.18 23.27 -9.45
CA GLY A 289 -4.95 23.79 -10.06
C GLY A 289 -4.50 25.14 -9.49
N ASP A 290 -5.07 25.59 -8.37
CA ASP A 290 -4.64 26.81 -7.69
C ASP A 290 -3.46 26.52 -6.75
N PRO A 291 -2.46 27.42 -6.65
CA PRO A 291 -1.33 27.24 -5.75
C PRO A 291 -1.76 27.44 -4.29
N ILE A 292 -1.37 26.50 -3.44
CA ILE A 292 -1.59 26.46 -2.00
C ILE A 292 -0.29 26.15 -1.25
N THR A 293 -0.21 26.47 0.03
CA THR A 293 0.93 26.09 0.89
C THR A 293 0.59 24.89 1.75
N ALA A 294 1.27 23.76 1.53
CA ALA A 294 1.09 22.53 2.28
C ALA A 294 2.39 21.72 2.36
N VAL A 295 2.35 20.51 2.96
CA VAL A 295 3.49 19.59 2.93
C VAL A 295 3.59 18.97 1.52
N PRO A 296 4.68 19.18 0.76
CA PRO A 296 4.73 18.80 -0.66
C PRO A 296 5.11 17.33 -0.83
N PHE A 297 4.22 16.42 -0.46
CA PHE A 297 4.38 14.99 -0.74
C PHE A 297 4.38 14.72 -2.24
N ASP A 298 5.24 13.82 -2.67
CA ASP A 298 5.26 13.27 -4.02
C ASP A 298 4.70 11.84 -3.99
N TYR A 299 3.80 11.54 -4.91
CA TYR A 299 3.05 10.29 -4.96
C TYR A 299 3.33 9.50 -6.24
N THR A 300 3.43 8.19 -6.12
CA THR A 300 3.30 7.25 -7.25
C THR A 300 2.13 6.32 -6.99
N PHE A 301 1.31 6.05 -8.00
CA PHE A 301 0.14 5.19 -7.84
C PHE A 301 -0.19 4.44 -9.13
N SER A 302 -0.20 3.11 -9.07
CA SER A 302 -0.32 2.27 -10.27
C SER A 302 -1.63 2.45 -11.04
N ALA A 303 -2.73 2.78 -10.38
CA ALA A 303 -3.99 3.07 -11.09
C ALA A 303 -3.90 4.40 -11.85
N TYR A 304 -3.23 5.40 -11.27
CA TYR A 304 -3.00 6.68 -11.94
C TYR A 304 -2.03 6.55 -13.12
N ASP A 305 -1.00 5.71 -13.01
CA ASP A 305 -0.13 5.39 -14.15
C ASP A 305 -0.91 4.80 -15.33
N ARG A 306 -1.86 3.89 -15.05
CA ARG A 306 -2.75 3.32 -16.08
C ARG A 306 -3.71 4.37 -16.65
N GLU A 307 -4.18 5.32 -15.85
CA GLU A 307 -4.98 6.45 -16.34
C GLU A 307 -4.18 7.32 -17.30
N LEU A 308 -2.95 7.70 -16.93
CA LEU A 308 -2.05 8.48 -17.78
C LEU A 308 -1.76 7.75 -19.11
N GLU A 309 -1.53 6.44 -19.07
CA GLU A 309 -1.35 5.61 -20.28
C GLU A 309 -2.63 5.56 -21.13
N ALA A 310 -3.80 5.41 -20.50
CA ALA A 310 -5.09 5.40 -21.20
C ALA A 310 -5.38 6.75 -21.88
N ILE A 311 -5.02 7.87 -21.24
CA ILE A 311 -5.12 9.21 -21.84
C ILE A 311 -4.13 9.35 -23.00
N ALA A 312 -2.86 9.00 -22.81
CA ALA A 312 -1.82 9.12 -23.83
C ALA A 312 -2.10 8.26 -25.08
N SER A 313 -2.75 7.11 -24.91
CA SER A 313 -3.17 6.22 -26.00
C SER A 313 -4.49 6.64 -26.67
N GLY A 314 -5.20 7.63 -26.14
CA GLY A 314 -6.52 8.06 -26.59
C GLY A 314 -7.66 7.10 -26.24
N LYS A 315 -7.42 6.16 -25.32
CA LYS A 315 -8.47 5.30 -24.74
C LYS A 315 -9.40 6.11 -23.83
N LEU A 316 -8.84 7.11 -23.14
CA LEU A 316 -9.56 8.13 -22.38
C LEU A 316 -9.27 9.51 -22.97
N ASP A 317 -10.27 10.39 -22.93
CA ASP A 317 -10.12 11.81 -23.30
C ASP A 317 -10.97 12.69 -22.38
N PRO A 318 -10.52 12.91 -21.12
CA PRO A 318 -11.26 13.72 -20.15
C PRO A 318 -11.57 15.14 -20.65
N VAL A 319 -10.69 15.71 -21.46
CA VAL A 319 -10.79 17.10 -21.96
C VAL A 319 -11.94 17.25 -22.96
N ASN A 320 -12.13 16.28 -23.85
CA ASN A 320 -13.16 16.36 -24.89
C ASN A 320 -14.41 15.53 -24.59
N THR A 321 -14.42 14.72 -23.52
CA THR A 321 -15.60 13.99 -23.09
C THR A 321 -16.60 14.96 -22.45
N PRO A 322 -17.81 15.14 -23.02
CA PRO A 322 -18.82 16.01 -22.43
C PRO A 322 -19.17 15.56 -21.03
N ASP A 323 -19.31 16.52 -20.11
CA ASP A 323 -19.71 16.29 -18.73
C ASP A 323 -18.74 15.36 -17.94
N TRP A 324 -17.45 15.33 -18.30
CA TRP A 324 -16.43 14.69 -17.47
C TRP A 324 -16.43 15.30 -16.07
N ALA A 325 -16.59 14.46 -15.05
CA ALA A 325 -16.58 14.92 -13.67
C ALA A 325 -15.15 15.27 -13.26
N GLY A 326 -14.92 16.45 -12.69
CA GLY A 326 -13.57 16.94 -12.36
C GLY A 326 -12.81 16.04 -11.38
N ASP A 327 -13.54 15.36 -10.51
CA ASP A 327 -13.04 14.37 -9.54
C ASP A 327 -12.95 12.95 -10.09
N CYS A 328 -13.27 12.74 -11.38
CA CYS A 328 -13.09 11.46 -12.05
C CYS A 328 -11.63 11.28 -12.47
N THR A 329 -10.80 10.92 -11.50
CA THR A 329 -9.38 10.59 -11.67
C THR A 329 -8.91 9.67 -10.54
N ALA A 330 -7.92 8.84 -10.84
CA ALA A 330 -7.15 8.07 -9.87
C ALA A 330 -5.97 8.88 -9.27
N SER A 331 -5.75 10.13 -9.71
CA SER A 331 -4.65 10.98 -9.26
C SER A 331 -4.67 11.21 -7.73
N PRO A 332 -3.64 10.79 -6.98
CA PRO A 332 -3.54 11.09 -5.56
C PRO A 332 -3.53 12.60 -5.27
N TYR A 333 -2.95 13.39 -6.18
CA TYR A 333 -2.86 14.86 -6.06
C TYR A 333 -4.22 15.57 -6.07
N TYR A 334 -5.25 14.94 -6.67
CA TYR A 334 -6.60 15.50 -6.63
C TYR A 334 -7.27 15.25 -5.27
N HIS A 335 -6.97 14.10 -4.67
CA HIS A 335 -7.73 13.54 -3.56
C HIS A 335 -7.09 13.78 -2.19
N LEU A 336 -5.76 13.92 -2.14
CA LEU A 336 -4.99 14.00 -0.91
C LEU A 336 -4.32 15.37 -0.76
N ASN A 337 -4.28 15.88 0.47
CA ASN A 337 -3.52 17.07 0.85
C ASN A 337 -3.80 18.30 -0.03
N CYS A 338 -5.07 18.52 -0.33
CA CYS A 338 -5.49 19.42 -1.39
C CYS A 338 -5.90 20.83 -0.89
N ASP A 339 -5.43 21.27 0.28
CA ASP A 339 -5.81 22.58 0.82
C ASP A 339 -4.67 23.29 1.55
N ASP A 340 -4.78 24.61 1.63
CA ASP A 340 -3.84 25.46 2.34
C ASP A 340 -3.96 25.24 3.86
N ILE A 341 -2.80 25.11 4.51
CA ILE A 341 -2.72 24.80 5.94
C ILE A 341 -2.14 25.95 6.76
N THR A 342 -1.96 27.13 6.16
CA THR A 342 -1.39 28.32 6.82
C THR A 342 -2.40 29.07 7.69
N SER A 343 -3.70 28.80 7.52
CA SER A 343 -4.78 29.31 8.36
C SER A 343 -5.87 28.27 8.59
N ASP A 344 -6.63 28.44 9.67
CA ASP A 344 -7.80 27.63 9.97
C ASP A 344 -9.01 28.11 9.16
N GLU A 345 -9.25 27.51 7.99
CA GLU A 345 -10.39 27.90 7.14
C GLU A 345 -11.73 27.30 7.59
N TYR A 346 -11.70 26.14 8.26
CA TYR A 346 -12.88 25.34 8.56
C TYR A 346 -13.36 25.46 10.02
N GLU A 347 -12.50 25.91 10.94
CA GLU A 347 -12.80 26.16 12.36
C GLU A 347 -13.40 24.93 13.11
N GLY A 348 -13.18 23.71 12.61
CA GLY A 348 -13.72 22.46 13.18
C GLY A 348 -12.90 21.90 14.37
N GLY A 349 -11.76 22.52 14.67
CA GLY A 349 -10.95 22.21 15.87
C GLY A 349 -9.79 21.23 15.63
N ASN A 350 -9.64 20.68 14.43
CA ASN A 350 -8.48 19.86 14.08
C ASN A 350 -7.30 20.67 13.53
N TRP A 351 -7.53 21.89 13.02
CA TRP A 351 -6.43 22.76 12.59
C TRP A 351 -5.34 22.91 13.68
N ILE A 352 -4.09 22.87 13.25
CA ILE A 352 -2.92 23.18 14.07
C ILE A 352 -1.88 23.89 13.20
N GLU A 353 -1.26 24.93 13.76
CA GLU A 353 -0.20 25.66 13.07
C GLU A 353 0.94 24.69 12.69
N PRO A 354 1.30 24.59 11.40
CA PRO A 354 2.38 23.72 10.98
C PRO A 354 3.72 24.16 11.57
N LYS A 355 4.47 23.23 12.13
CA LYS A 355 5.80 23.45 12.66
C LYS A 355 6.59 22.16 12.75
N ALA A 356 7.91 22.29 12.80
CA ALA A 356 8.78 21.19 13.14
C ALA A 356 9.84 21.58 14.17
N GLU A 357 10.23 20.61 14.99
CA GLU A 357 11.14 20.79 16.12
C GLU A 357 12.17 19.66 16.11
N ILE A 358 13.43 19.98 16.39
CA ILE A 358 14.51 18.99 16.47
C ILE A 358 15.32 19.12 17.76
N SER A 359 15.70 17.97 18.31
CA SER A 359 16.62 17.84 19.43
C SER A 359 17.59 16.66 19.20
N ASP A 360 18.36 16.29 20.23
CA ASP A 360 19.15 15.06 20.21
C ASP A 360 18.31 13.79 20.41
N GLU A 361 17.07 13.94 20.84
CA GLU A 361 16.17 12.83 21.24
C GLU A 361 15.04 12.60 20.23
N LYS A 362 14.64 13.63 19.49
CA LYS A 362 13.53 13.53 18.54
C LYS A 362 13.55 14.60 17.47
N LEU A 363 12.99 14.25 16.31
CA LEU A 363 12.58 15.17 15.27
C LEU A 363 11.06 15.06 15.15
N VAL A 364 10.35 16.17 15.32
CA VAL A 364 8.88 16.21 15.37
C VAL A 364 8.35 17.12 14.28
N PHE A 365 7.41 16.62 13.48
CA PHE A 365 6.62 17.42 12.54
C PHE A 365 5.19 17.48 13.06
N THR A 366 4.60 18.68 13.04
CA THR A 366 3.21 18.93 13.40
C THR A 366 2.60 19.70 12.24
N PHE A 367 1.52 19.20 11.67
CA PHE A 367 0.83 19.85 10.55
C PHE A 367 -0.59 19.30 10.41
N CYS A 368 -1.34 19.91 9.51
CA CYS A 368 -2.65 19.44 9.07
C CYS A 368 -2.59 18.98 7.62
N MET A 369 -3.56 18.16 7.24
CA MET A 369 -3.83 17.77 5.86
C MET A 369 -5.33 17.88 5.62
N TYR A 370 -5.74 18.21 4.41
CA TYR A 370 -7.15 18.17 4.03
C TYR A 370 -7.40 17.04 3.03
N ARG A 371 -8.40 16.20 3.31
CA ARG A 371 -8.80 15.08 2.43
C ARG A 371 -9.96 15.55 1.54
N CYS A 372 -9.71 15.65 0.25
CA CYS A 372 -10.72 16.12 -0.69
C CYS A 372 -11.97 15.22 -0.65
N ALA A 373 -13.14 15.85 -0.63
CA ALA A 373 -14.48 15.21 -0.68
C ALA A 373 -14.93 14.35 0.52
N LEU A 374 -14.08 14.06 1.51
CA LEU A 374 -14.50 13.35 2.74
C LEU A 374 -14.39 14.19 4.01
N ASP A 375 -13.52 15.20 4.03
CA ASP A 375 -13.28 15.96 5.24
C ASP A 375 -14.16 17.20 5.34
N SER A 376 -14.78 17.30 6.50
CA SER A 376 -15.48 18.50 6.89
C SER A 376 -14.60 19.50 7.66
N ASP A 377 -13.41 19.07 8.07
CA ASP A 377 -12.32 19.85 8.69
C ASP A 377 -11.00 19.08 8.49
N TYR A 378 -9.86 19.71 8.73
CA TYR A 378 -8.53 19.12 8.60
C TYR A 378 -8.35 17.81 9.37
N THR A 379 -7.41 17.01 8.89
CA THR A 379 -6.79 15.90 9.62
C THR A 379 -5.50 16.38 10.25
N ARG A 380 -5.32 16.14 11.56
CA ARG A 380 -4.11 16.53 12.29
C ARG A 380 -3.07 15.41 12.31
N VAL A 381 -1.81 15.77 12.04
CA VAL A 381 -0.67 14.85 12.02
C VAL A 381 0.44 15.37 12.95
N ILE A 382 0.90 14.51 13.87
CA ILE A 382 2.08 14.76 14.70
C ILE A 382 3.02 13.56 14.58
N ALA A 383 4.01 13.67 13.69
CA ALA A 383 5.00 12.63 13.44
C ALA A 383 6.24 12.85 14.30
N THR A 384 6.65 11.84 15.08
CA THR A 384 7.81 11.86 15.96
C THR A 384 8.81 10.80 15.54
N TYR A 385 9.96 11.25 15.05
CA TYR A 385 11.11 10.43 14.72
C TYR A 385 12.00 10.24 15.93
N THR A 386 12.33 8.99 16.23
CA THR A 386 13.30 8.65 17.27
C THR A 386 14.63 8.32 16.59
N PRO A 387 15.75 8.98 16.98
CA PRO A 387 17.03 8.74 16.35
C PRO A 387 17.45 7.27 16.47
N ALA A 388 18.12 6.75 15.43
CA ALA A 388 18.68 5.41 15.46
C ALA A 388 19.75 5.31 16.57
N GLU A 389 19.75 4.20 17.32
CA GLU A 389 20.71 3.94 18.41
C GLU A 389 22.17 3.80 17.97
#